data_AF-A0AAV9VMP0-F1
#
_entry.id   AF-A0AAV9VMP0-F1
#
_cell.length_a   1.000
_cell.length_b   1.000
_cell.length_c   1.000
_cell.angle_alpha   90.00
_cell.angle_beta   90.00
_cell.angle_gamma   90.00
#
_symmetry.space_group_name_H-M   'P 1'
#
loop_
_entity.id
_entity.type
_entity.pdbx_description
1 polymer ?
#
loop_
_entity_poly.entity_id
_entity_poly.type
_entity_poly.pdbx_seq_one_letter_code
_entity_poly.pdbx_strand_id
1 'polypeptide(L)'
;MADKPAKARIRDNQRRSRANKKEYVASLEQKIAEYNARGIQATIEMQAAARAVALENERLRMLLGEVGVTPERVNSYLDSFSLSPEPQNQNQEVISNPSICGNGDGATKACSGPRGPRKPKSETVLQPQPESRLRACLNETSPSLCSQPSGDSNLETPCEAAASIILQMKGHEDAETLYAKFGCQGGSVGTCTIKNTDLFRIMDEE
;
A
#
# COMPACT_ATOMS: atom_id res chain seq x y z
N MET A 1 -22.31 -17.37 -55.38
CA MET A 1 -21.29 -16.30 -55.43
C MET A 1 -21.55 -15.15 -54.42
N ALA A 2 -22.25 -15.37 -53.30
CA ALA A 2 -22.68 -14.29 -52.38
C ALA A 2 -21.85 -14.13 -51.08
N ASP A 3 -20.83 -14.96 -50.86
CA ASP A 3 -20.15 -15.11 -49.56
C ASP A 3 -18.86 -14.25 -49.41
N LYS A 4 -18.34 -13.72 -50.52
CA LYS A 4 -17.14 -12.86 -50.56
C LYS A 4 -17.28 -11.51 -49.81
N PRO A 5 -18.38 -10.74 -49.93
CA PRO A 5 -18.51 -9.46 -49.21
C PRO A 5 -18.70 -9.65 -47.69
N ALA A 6 -19.36 -10.73 -47.27
CA ALA A 6 -19.54 -11.05 -45.85
C ALA A 6 -18.20 -11.38 -45.17
N LYS A 7 -17.36 -12.20 -45.81
CA LYS A 7 -16.01 -12.55 -45.33
C LYS A 7 -15.08 -11.34 -45.23
N ALA A 8 -15.13 -10.42 -46.21
CA ALA A 8 -14.37 -9.18 -46.18
C ALA A 8 -14.77 -8.30 -44.98
N ARG A 9 -16.09 -8.17 -44.71
CA ARG A 9 -16.62 -7.40 -43.58
C ARG A 9 -16.22 -7.98 -42.22
N ILE A 10 -16.23 -9.30 -42.08
CA ILE A 10 -15.80 -9.99 -40.84
C ILE A 10 -14.31 -9.69 -40.56
N ARG A 11 -13.46 -9.75 -41.59
CA ARG A 11 -12.03 -9.43 -41.44
C ARG A 11 -11.80 -7.97 -41.06
N ASP A 12 -12.52 -7.02 -41.67
CA ASP A 12 -12.38 -5.60 -41.33
C ASP A 12 -12.86 -5.32 -39.90
N ASN A 13 -13.97 -5.92 -39.48
CA ASN A 13 -14.45 -5.83 -38.10
C ASN A 13 -13.43 -6.40 -37.11
N GLN A 14 -12.85 -7.56 -37.42
CA GLN A 14 -11.79 -8.17 -36.61
C GLN A 14 -10.55 -7.28 -36.53
N ARG A 15 -10.15 -6.65 -37.64
CA ARG A 15 -9.04 -5.71 -37.69
C ARG A 15 -9.31 -4.49 -36.80
N ARG A 16 -10.50 -3.90 -36.91
CA ARG A 16 -10.94 -2.76 -36.08
C ARG A 16 -10.99 -3.12 -34.60
N SER A 17 -11.57 -4.26 -34.25
CA SER A 17 -11.61 -4.73 -32.86
C SER A 17 -10.21 -4.92 -32.28
N ARG A 18 -9.29 -5.52 -33.04
CA ARG A 18 -7.87 -5.66 -32.63
C ARG A 18 -7.18 -4.32 -32.49
N ALA A 19 -7.42 -3.38 -33.41
CA ALA A 19 -6.87 -2.02 -33.34
C ALA A 19 -7.37 -1.29 -32.08
N ASN A 20 -8.69 -1.30 -31.83
CA ASN A 20 -9.30 -0.68 -30.66
C ASN A 20 -8.80 -1.32 -29.35
N LYS A 21 -8.67 -2.66 -29.29
CA LYS A 21 -8.08 -3.35 -28.13
C LYS A 21 -6.63 -2.91 -27.89
N LYS A 22 -5.84 -2.80 -28.97
CA LYS A 22 -4.44 -2.33 -28.88
C LYS A 22 -4.35 -0.90 -28.37
N GLU A 23 -5.18 0.00 -28.88
CA GLU A 23 -5.24 1.40 -28.42
C GLU A 23 -5.68 1.50 -26.96
N TYR A 24 -6.69 0.72 -26.55
CA TYR A 24 -7.13 0.69 -25.17
C TYR A 24 -6.04 0.17 -24.22
N VAL A 25 -5.37 -0.93 -24.57
CA VAL A 25 -4.26 -1.47 -23.76
C VAL A 25 -3.12 -0.45 -23.65
N ALA A 26 -2.71 0.17 -24.76
CA ALA A 26 -1.70 1.22 -24.74
C ALA A 26 -2.12 2.41 -23.85
N SER A 27 -3.40 2.80 -23.88
CA SER A 27 -3.92 3.87 -23.02
C SER A 27 -3.88 3.50 -21.52
N LEU A 28 -4.09 2.23 -21.18
CA LEU A 28 -3.98 1.76 -19.80
C LEU A 28 -2.53 1.70 -19.34
N GLU A 29 -1.63 1.18 -20.17
CA GLU A 29 -0.19 1.16 -19.90
C GLU A 29 0.34 2.58 -19.67
N GLN A 30 -0.07 3.54 -20.51
CA GLN A 30 0.27 4.94 -20.33
C GLN A 30 -0.21 5.50 -18.98
N LYS A 31 -1.45 5.21 -18.59
CA LYS A 31 -1.98 5.65 -17.29
C LYS A 31 -1.22 5.02 -16.12
N ILE A 32 -0.89 3.73 -16.19
CA ILE A 32 -0.09 3.05 -15.17
C ILE A 32 1.29 3.70 -15.06
N ALA A 33 1.95 3.98 -16.18
CA ALA A 33 3.24 4.66 -16.19
C ALA A 33 3.15 6.06 -15.56
N GLU A 34 2.09 6.82 -15.84
CA GLU A 34 1.86 8.14 -15.25
C GLU A 34 1.66 8.07 -13.72
N TYR A 35 0.84 7.13 -13.24
CA TYR A 35 0.63 6.94 -11.80
C TYR A 35 1.91 6.50 -11.10
N ASN A 36 2.69 5.61 -11.72
CA ASN A 36 3.99 5.19 -11.19
C ASN A 36 4.95 6.38 -11.12
N ALA A 37 5.04 7.19 -12.18
CA ALA A 37 5.88 8.38 -12.19
C ALA A 37 5.48 9.37 -11.09
N ARG A 38 4.18 9.62 -10.92
CA ARG A 38 3.67 10.50 -9.84
C ARG A 38 3.93 9.92 -8.45
N GLY A 39 3.75 8.61 -8.24
CA GLY A 39 4.03 7.95 -6.97
C GLY A 39 5.52 7.99 -6.59
N ILE A 40 6.41 7.77 -7.57
CA ILE A 40 7.86 7.90 -7.39
C ILE A 40 8.22 9.34 -7.05
N GLN A 41 7.69 10.32 -7.78
CA GLN A 41 7.97 11.74 -7.54
C GLN A 41 7.56 12.17 -6.14
N ALA A 42 6.35 11.81 -5.70
CA ALA A 42 5.88 12.10 -4.35
C ALA A 42 6.78 11.46 -3.27
N THR A 43 7.26 10.24 -3.50
CA THR A 43 8.18 9.55 -2.58
C THR A 43 9.54 10.26 -2.51
N ILE A 44 10.07 10.73 -3.64
CA ILE A 44 11.33 11.48 -3.70
C ILE A 44 11.20 12.80 -2.92
N GLU A 45 10.10 13.53 -3.11
CA GLU A 45 9.83 14.79 -2.41
C GLU A 45 9.69 14.58 -0.90
N MET A 46 8.95 13.56 -0.47
CA MET A 46 8.84 13.19 0.94
C MET A 46 10.22 12.84 1.54
N GLN A 47 11.03 12.06 0.84
CA GLN A 47 12.38 11.72 1.30
C GLN A 47 13.30 12.95 1.36
N ALA A 48 13.21 13.85 0.38
CA ALA A 48 13.97 15.09 0.37
C ALA A 48 13.59 15.99 1.56
N ALA A 49 12.29 16.13 1.84
CA ALA A 49 11.80 16.86 3.00
C ALA A 49 12.25 16.22 4.32
N ALA A 50 12.17 14.88 4.44
CA ALA A 50 12.61 14.16 5.63
C ALA A 50 14.11 14.38 5.91
N ARG A 51 14.95 14.32 4.87
CA ARG A 51 16.39 14.63 4.98
C ARG A 51 16.64 16.08 5.41
N ALA A 52 15.90 17.04 4.85
CA ALA A 52 16.04 18.44 5.20
C ALA A 52 15.68 18.69 6.68
N VAL A 53 14.57 18.12 7.15
CA VAL A 53 14.15 18.21 8.56
C VAL A 53 15.14 17.52 9.50
N ALA A 54 15.69 16.37 9.11
CA ALA A 54 16.71 15.69 9.92
C ALA A 54 17.96 16.55 10.11
N LEU A 55 18.45 17.20 9.04
CA LEU A 55 19.59 18.11 9.10
C LEU A 55 19.29 19.36 9.93
N GLU A 56 18.09 19.93 9.79
CA GLU A 56 17.65 21.05 10.61
C GLU A 56 17.60 20.66 12.09
N ASN A 57 17.01 19.51 12.42
CA ASN A 57 16.94 18.98 13.77
C ASN A 57 18.33 18.73 14.37
N GLU A 58 19.28 18.23 13.58
CA GLU A 58 20.67 18.06 14.02
C GLU A 58 21.30 19.40 14.38
N ARG A 59 21.16 20.42 13.51
CA ARG A 59 21.67 21.77 13.77
C ARG A 59 21.03 22.41 14.99
N LEU A 60 19.72 22.25 15.16
CA LEU A 60 19.00 22.73 16.34
C LEU A 60 19.48 22.04 17.62
N ARG A 61 19.69 20.71 17.58
CA ARG A 61 20.25 19.97 18.72
C ARG A 61 21.66 20.43 19.08
N MET A 62 22.51 20.73 18.09
CA MET A 62 23.84 21.31 18.33
C MET A 62 23.75 22.68 18.99
N LEU A 63 22.90 23.58 18.47
CA LEU A 63 22.67 24.91 19.04
C LEU A 63 22.16 24.84 20.48
N LEU A 64 21.23 23.92 20.77
CA LEU A 64 20.75 23.68 22.14
C LEU A 64 21.88 23.21 23.06
N GLY A 65 22.80 22.39 22.55
CA GLY A 65 24.02 22.01 23.24
C GLY A 65 24.91 23.21 23.59
N GLU A 66 25.08 24.16 22.67
CA GLU A 66 25.83 25.41 22.93
C GLU A 66 25.18 26.26 24.03
N VAL A 67 23.85 26.26 24.11
CA VAL A 67 23.08 26.96 25.16
C VAL A 67 23.10 26.20 26.51
N GLY A 68 23.69 24.99 26.54
CA GLY A 68 23.88 24.18 27.75
C GLY A 68 22.76 23.17 28.00
N VAL A 69 21.91 22.89 27.02
CA VAL A 69 20.91 21.82 27.10
C VAL A 69 21.56 20.50 26.70
N THR A 70 21.61 19.54 27.62
CA THR A 70 22.23 18.23 27.34
C THR A 70 21.32 17.36 26.45
N PRO A 71 21.89 16.46 25.63
CA PRO A 71 21.11 15.60 24.75
C PRO A 71 20.14 14.69 25.52
N GLU A 72 20.47 14.28 26.75
CA GLU A 72 19.61 13.47 27.61
C GLU A 72 18.35 14.23 28.03
N ARG A 73 18.48 15.54 28.29
CA ARG A 73 17.32 16.39 28.61
C ARG A 73 16.40 16.54 27.41
N VAL A 74 16.97 16.71 26.21
CA VAL A 74 16.20 16.76 24.95
C VAL A 74 15.47 15.44 24.72
N ASN A 75 16.16 14.30 24.87
CA ASN A 75 15.56 12.99 24.66
C ASN A 75 14.45 12.71 25.69
N SER A 76 14.70 12.99 26.97
CA SER A 76 13.67 12.85 28.02
C SER A 76 12.44 13.72 27.74
N TYR A 77 12.65 14.93 27.19
CA TYR A 77 11.56 15.81 26.79
C TYR A 77 10.79 15.24 25.58
N LEU A 78 11.48 14.71 24.57
CA LEU A 78 10.81 14.05 23.42
C LEU A 78 10.06 12.79 23.83
N ASP A 79 10.64 11.98 24.71
CA ASP A 79 10.02 10.76 25.23
C ASP A 79 8.72 11.08 25.99
N SER A 80 8.65 12.25 26.65
CA SER A 80 7.43 12.71 27.29
C SER A 80 6.26 12.96 26.33
N PHE A 81 6.53 13.23 25.04
CA PHE A 81 5.51 13.31 23.98
C PHE A 81 5.20 11.96 23.35
N SER A 82 6.15 11.01 23.38
CA SER A 82 5.98 9.67 22.81
C SER A 82 4.98 8.79 23.58
N LEU A 83 4.72 9.12 24.86
CA LEU A 83 3.71 8.46 25.71
C LEU A 83 2.26 8.90 25.42
N SER A 84 2.05 9.81 24.45
CA SER A 84 0.72 10.17 23.94
C SER A 84 0.55 9.59 22.53
N PRO A 85 -0.12 8.43 22.36
CA PRO A 85 -0.41 7.94 21.04
C PRO A 85 -1.50 8.80 20.38
N GLU A 86 -1.19 9.18 19.15
CA GLU A 86 -2.07 9.70 18.08
C GLU A 86 -2.35 11.21 18.00
N PRO A 87 -2.10 11.82 16.81
CA PRO A 87 -2.74 13.09 16.47
C PRO A 87 -4.23 12.83 16.31
N GLN A 88 -5.01 13.28 17.28
CA GLN A 88 -6.47 13.27 17.23
C GLN A 88 -6.94 14.00 15.97
N ASN A 89 -7.40 13.23 15.00
CA ASN A 89 -8.29 13.71 13.94
C ASN A 89 -9.62 14.09 14.60
N GLN A 90 -9.73 15.33 15.07
CA GLN A 90 -10.92 15.86 15.76
C GLN A 90 -12.07 16.13 14.79
N ASN A 91 -12.57 15.10 14.12
CA ASN A 91 -13.85 15.12 13.42
C ASN A 91 -14.60 13.81 13.69
N GLN A 92 -15.01 13.62 14.94
CA GLN A 92 -16.04 12.64 15.29
C GLN A 92 -17.01 13.30 16.26
N GLU A 93 -17.81 14.24 15.76
CA GLU A 93 -19.12 14.49 16.37
C GLU A 93 -20.00 13.26 16.09
N VAL A 94 -19.96 12.33 17.04
CA VAL A 94 -20.98 11.30 17.20
C VAL A 94 -22.28 12.05 17.46
N ILE A 95 -23.14 12.13 16.44
CA ILE A 95 -24.53 12.53 16.60
C ILE A 95 -25.17 11.50 17.53
N SER A 96 -25.15 11.83 18.81
CA SER A 96 -25.89 11.15 19.85
C SER A 96 -27.34 11.59 19.65
N ASN A 97 -28.14 10.76 18.99
CA ASN A 97 -29.59 10.96 18.87
C ASN A 97 -30.18 11.12 20.28
N PRO A 98 -30.78 12.28 20.63
CA PRO A 98 -31.60 12.38 21.82
C PRO A 98 -32.98 11.80 21.50
N SER A 99 -33.39 10.79 22.26
CA SER A 99 -34.76 10.31 22.27
C SER A 99 -35.69 11.34 22.94
N ILE A 100 -36.90 11.45 22.36
CA ILE A 100 -38.20 11.86 22.96
C ILE A 100 -38.39 13.38 23.14
N CYS A 101 -39.51 14.04 22.76
CA CYS A 101 -40.93 13.67 22.66
C CYS A 101 -41.75 14.52 21.64
N GLY A 102 -42.71 13.88 20.96
CA GLY A 102 -44.14 14.25 20.87
C GLY A 102 -44.64 15.64 20.42
N ASN A 103 -45.33 15.63 19.26
CA ASN A 103 -46.52 16.39 18.82
C ASN A 103 -46.47 17.92 18.57
N GLY A 104 -47.07 18.33 17.44
CA GLY A 104 -47.79 19.59 17.33
C GLY A 104 -47.59 20.38 16.03
N ASP A 105 -48.67 20.51 15.25
CA ASP A 105 -48.85 21.23 14.00
C ASP A 105 -48.55 22.74 14.02
N GLY A 106 -48.27 23.31 12.83
CA GLY A 106 -48.73 24.67 12.50
C GLY A 106 -47.70 25.75 12.13
N ALA A 107 -47.67 26.07 10.83
CA ALA A 107 -47.69 27.42 10.24
C ALA A 107 -46.62 28.51 10.58
N THR A 108 -45.90 28.89 9.52
CA THR A 108 -45.54 30.27 9.10
C THR A 108 -44.64 31.15 9.98
N LYS A 109 -43.48 31.57 9.42
CA LYS A 109 -43.17 32.95 8.99
C LYS A 109 -41.66 33.16 8.85
N ALA A 110 -41.28 33.88 7.80
CA ALA A 110 -39.95 34.38 7.53
C ALA A 110 -39.60 35.60 8.40
N CYS A 111 -38.29 35.87 8.58
CA CYS A 111 -37.68 37.21 8.63
C CYS A 111 -36.13 37.17 8.57
N SER A 112 -35.58 37.74 7.50
CA SER A 112 -34.56 38.82 7.38
C SER A 112 -33.29 38.89 8.29
N GLY A 113 -32.10 39.06 7.67
CA GLY A 113 -30.71 39.12 8.24
C GLY A 113 -30.31 40.44 8.99
N PRO A 114 -29.05 41.01 8.95
CA PRO A 114 -27.84 40.73 8.11
C PRO A 114 -26.41 40.93 8.75
N ARG A 115 -25.33 40.76 7.93
CA ARG A 115 -23.89 41.21 8.03
C ARG A 115 -22.96 40.41 8.99
N GLY A 116 -21.70 40.05 8.72
CA GLY A 116 -20.66 40.39 7.73
C GLY A 116 -19.41 39.49 7.95
N PRO A 117 -18.18 39.84 7.50
CA PRO A 117 -17.37 39.04 6.57
C PRO A 117 -16.21 38.22 7.17
N ARG A 118 -15.73 37.16 6.48
CA ARG A 118 -14.31 36.78 6.35
C ARG A 118 -14.08 35.69 5.28
N LYS A 119 -13.12 35.94 4.38
CA LYS A 119 -12.48 35.01 3.41
C LYS A 119 -11.39 34.18 4.12
N PRO A 120 -10.58 33.33 3.44
CA PRO A 120 -10.87 32.19 2.56
C PRO A 120 -10.10 30.89 2.95
N LYS A 121 -10.54 29.74 2.39
CA LYS A 121 -9.80 28.53 1.98
C LYS A 121 -8.81 27.84 2.94
N SER A 122 -9.15 26.61 3.31
CA SER A 122 -8.20 25.48 3.42
C SER A 122 -8.74 24.34 2.56
N GLU A 123 -8.08 24.07 1.43
CA GLU A 123 -8.29 22.85 0.64
C GLU A 123 -7.70 21.68 1.43
N THR A 124 -8.58 20.84 1.98
CA THR A 124 -8.20 19.55 2.53
C THR A 124 -7.72 18.67 1.38
N VAL A 125 -6.40 18.53 1.26
CA VAL A 125 -5.75 17.49 0.46
C VAL A 125 -6.13 16.15 1.08
N LEU A 126 -6.97 15.37 0.39
CA LEU A 126 -7.19 13.98 0.74
C LEU A 126 -5.85 13.23 0.66
N GLN A 127 -5.40 12.69 1.79
CA GLN A 127 -4.40 11.63 1.81
C GLN A 127 -5.04 10.33 1.30
N PRO A 128 -4.42 9.59 0.36
CA PRO A 128 -4.80 8.22 0.08
C PRO A 128 -4.25 7.30 1.17
N GLN A 129 -5.16 6.56 1.82
CA GLN A 129 -4.87 5.42 2.71
C GLN A 129 -4.19 4.26 1.93
N PRO A 130 -3.41 3.39 2.59
CA PRO A 130 -2.71 2.28 1.94
C PRO A 130 -3.68 1.12 1.72
N GLU A 131 -4.31 1.05 0.55
CA GLU A 131 -5.10 -0.11 0.17
C GLU A 131 -4.21 -1.22 -0.40
N SER A 132 -3.89 -2.15 0.50
CA SER A 132 -3.45 -3.51 0.20
C SER A 132 -4.56 -4.26 -0.56
N ARG A 133 -4.48 -4.34 -1.90
CA ARG A 133 -5.20 -5.34 -2.72
C ARG A 133 -4.69 -5.40 -4.16
N LEU A 134 -3.68 -6.24 -4.38
CA LEU A 134 -3.56 -7.00 -5.65
C LEU A 134 -4.43 -8.26 -5.45
N ARG A 135 -5.22 -8.80 -6.39
CA ARG A 135 -5.07 -8.93 -7.84
C ARG A 135 -6.34 -9.62 -8.41
N ALA A 136 -6.64 -9.47 -9.71
CA ALA A 136 -7.12 -10.58 -10.57
C ALA A 136 -7.21 -10.14 -12.05
N CYS A 137 -6.40 -10.77 -12.92
CA CYS A 137 -6.57 -10.74 -14.37
C CYS A 137 -7.43 -11.94 -14.80
N LEU A 138 -8.45 -11.72 -15.63
CA LEU A 138 -9.33 -12.76 -16.18
C LEU A 138 -8.89 -13.20 -17.59
N ASN A 139 -8.60 -14.50 -17.69
CA ASN A 139 -8.71 -15.46 -18.80
C ASN A 139 -8.33 -15.11 -20.26
N GLU A 140 -7.39 -15.91 -20.78
CA GLU A 140 -7.20 -16.24 -22.20
C GLU A 140 -7.72 -17.67 -22.49
N THR A 141 -8.14 -17.93 -23.72
CA THR A 141 -8.72 -19.21 -24.18
C THR A 141 -7.74 -19.97 -25.10
N SER A 142 -7.01 -20.96 -24.53
CA SER A 142 -6.54 -22.29 -25.05
C SER A 142 -5.90 -22.50 -26.45
N PRO A 143 -5.19 -23.63 -26.74
CA PRO A 143 -4.51 -24.63 -25.88
C PRO A 143 -3.07 -25.03 -26.35
N SER A 144 -2.19 -25.47 -25.43
CA SER A 144 -1.17 -26.53 -25.69
C SER A 144 -0.28 -26.75 -24.45
N LEU A 145 -0.44 -27.92 -23.83
CA LEU A 145 0.43 -28.61 -22.87
C LEU A 145 1.45 -27.76 -22.08
N CYS A 146 1.06 -27.34 -20.88
CA CYS A 146 1.96 -27.27 -19.73
C CYS A 146 1.15 -27.71 -18.50
N SER A 147 1.58 -28.77 -17.84
CA SER A 147 1.00 -29.27 -16.60
C SER A 147 0.94 -28.13 -15.59
N GLN A 148 -0.25 -27.79 -15.13
CA GLN A 148 -0.45 -26.80 -14.07
C GLN A 148 0.02 -27.38 -12.73
N PRO A 149 0.88 -26.69 -11.96
CA PRO A 149 0.79 -26.76 -10.52
C PRO A 149 -0.41 -25.89 -10.11
N SER A 150 -1.39 -26.57 -9.51
CA SER A 150 -2.53 -26.00 -8.82
C SER A 150 -2.13 -24.86 -7.87
N GLY A 151 -2.99 -23.84 -7.80
CA GLY A 151 -2.71 -22.57 -7.12
C GLY A 151 -2.30 -22.70 -5.67
N ASP A 152 -1.16 -22.08 -5.35
CA ASP A 152 -0.80 -21.38 -4.08
C ASP A 152 0.67 -20.89 -4.10
N SER A 153 1.37 -21.04 -5.24
CA SER A 153 2.81 -20.79 -5.39
C SER A 153 3.30 -19.33 -5.19
N ASN A 154 2.42 -18.37 -4.88
CA ASN A 154 2.83 -16.96 -4.66
C ASN A 154 3.24 -16.65 -3.21
N LEU A 155 2.99 -17.55 -2.27
CA LEU A 155 3.36 -17.37 -0.85
C LEU A 155 4.35 -18.45 -0.38
N GLU A 156 5.08 -19.06 -1.31
CA GLU A 156 6.03 -20.10 -1.01
C GLU A 156 7.44 -19.68 -1.44
N THR A 157 8.41 -19.89 -0.56
CA THR A 157 9.82 -19.64 -0.79
C THR A 157 10.54 -20.98 -0.82
N PRO A 158 11.44 -21.24 -1.78
CA PRO A 158 12.21 -22.48 -1.79
C PRO A 158 13.05 -22.57 -0.51
N CYS A 159 13.07 -23.74 0.13
CA CYS A 159 13.67 -23.90 1.46
C CYS A 159 15.17 -23.54 1.49
N GLU A 160 15.87 -23.70 0.37
CA GLU A 160 17.27 -23.26 0.21
C GLU A 160 17.41 -21.74 0.33
N ALA A 161 16.52 -20.97 -0.30
CA ALA A 161 16.49 -19.52 -0.18
C ALA A 161 16.05 -19.09 1.22
N ALA A 162 15.07 -19.77 1.81
CA ALA A 162 14.63 -19.55 3.19
C ALA A 162 15.78 -19.75 4.19
N ALA A 163 16.56 -20.83 4.05
CA ALA A 163 17.72 -21.09 4.90
C ALA A 163 18.75 -19.96 4.80
N SER A 164 19.06 -19.51 3.58
CA SER A 164 20.00 -18.41 3.35
C SER A 164 19.56 -17.11 4.03
N ILE A 165 18.26 -16.79 3.99
CA ILE A 165 17.70 -15.60 4.64
C ILE A 165 17.84 -15.69 6.16
N ILE A 166 17.50 -16.82 6.76
CA ILE A 166 17.59 -17.00 8.22
C ILE A 166 19.04 -16.98 8.69
N LEU A 167 19.96 -17.63 7.96
CA LEU A 167 21.40 -17.60 8.27
C LEU A 167 21.96 -16.18 8.27
N GLN A 168 21.56 -15.35 7.32
CA GLN A 168 21.98 -13.95 7.25
C GLN A 168 21.52 -13.13 8.46
N MET A 169 20.38 -13.48 9.07
CA MET A 169 19.81 -12.73 10.19
C MET A 169 20.18 -13.27 11.58
N LYS A 170 20.27 -14.60 11.75
CA LYS A 170 20.56 -15.25 13.05
C LYS A 170 22.04 -15.58 13.24
N GLY A 171 22.88 -15.63 12.19
CA GLY A 171 24.35 -15.68 12.24
C GLY A 171 25.00 -16.93 12.88
N HIS A 172 24.24 -17.78 13.59
CA HIS A 172 24.76 -18.88 14.43
C HIS A 172 23.96 -20.19 14.33
N GLU A 173 23.21 -20.44 13.26
CA GLU A 173 22.53 -21.72 13.02
C GLU A 173 23.16 -22.44 11.82
N ASP A 174 23.16 -23.78 11.81
CA ASP A 174 23.59 -24.56 10.64
C ASP A 174 22.42 -24.74 9.66
N ALA A 175 22.70 -24.70 8.36
CA ALA A 175 21.69 -24.86 7.30
C ALA A 175 20.89 -26.17 7.45
N GLU A 176 21.54 -27.24 7.90
CA GLU A 176 20.93 -28.56 8.09
C GLU A 176 19.87 -28.57 9.21
N THR A 177 20.12 -27.82 10.29
CA THR A 177 19.17 -27.62 11.38
C THR A 177 17.95 -26.83 10.92
N LEU A 178 18.16 -25.83 10.06
CA LEU A 178 17.07 -25.06 9.45
C LEU A 178 16.23 -25.92 8.50
N TYR A 179 16.86 -26.77 7.69
CA TYR A 179 16.13 -27.71 6.84
C TYR A 179 15.27 -28.69 7.66
N ALA A 180 15.78 -29.15 8.81
CA ALA A 180 14.99 -29.95 9.73
C ALA A 180 13.79 -29.16 10.31
N LYS A 181 13.98 -27.88 10.68
CA LYS A 181 12.90 -26.98 11.13
C LYS A 181 11.87 -26.71 10.02
N PHE A 182 12.28 -26.66 8.76
CA PHE A 182 11.40 -26.53 7.60
C PHE A 182 10.70 -27.85 7.23
N GLY A 183 11.08 -28.97 7.83
CA GLY A 183 10.55 -30.29 7.50
C GLY A 183 11.13 -30.90 6.23
N CYS A 184 12.23 -30.36 5.69
CA CYS A 184 12.92 -30.97 4.56
C CYS A 184 13.78 -32.14 5.06
N GLN A 185 13.30 -33.37 4.91
CA GLN A 185 14.06 -34.58 5.24
C GLN A 185 14.76 -35.15 3.99
N GLY A 186 16.10 -35.03 3.98
CA GLY A 186 17.00 -36.00 3.36
C GLY A 186 16.87 -36.31 1.86
N GLY A 187 16.75 -35.31 0.98
CA GLY A 187 17.13 -35.52 -0.44
C GLY A 187 16.30 -34.83 -1.52
N SER A 188 15.23 -34.12 -1.20
CA SER A 188 14.40 -33.41 -2.19
C SER A 188 14.55 -31.88 -2.11
N VAL A 189 15.79 -31.36 -2.14
CA VAL A 189 16.08 -29.91 -2.04
C VAL A 189 15.51 -29.13 -3.23
N GLY A 190 15.39 -29.75 -4.41
CA GLY A 190 14.95 -29.08 -5.63
C GLY A 190 13.46 -28.72 -5.70
N THR A 191 12.61 -29.31 -4.84
CA THR A 191 11.16 -29.04 -4.80
C THR A 191 10.64 -28.74 -3.40
N CYS A 192 11.53 -28.61 -2.40
CA CYS A 192 11.12 -28.26 -1.04
C CYS A 192 10.80 -26.75 -0.99
N THR A 193 9.55 -26.41 -0.70
CA THR A 193 9.11 -25.03 -0.47
C THR A 193 8.51 -24.88 0.92
N ILE A 194 8.72 -23.72 1.52
CA ILE A 194 8.12 -23.32 2.80
C ILE A 194 7.21 -22.13 2.58
N LYS A 195 6.11 -22.07 3.31
CA LYS A 195 5.22 -20.91 3.25
C LYS A 195 5.90 -19.70 3.87
N ASN A 196 5.70 -18.53 3.27
CA ASN A 196 6.24 -17.26 3.77
C ASN A 196 5.79 -16.99 5.21
N THR A 197 4.57 -17.41 5.59
CA THR A 197 4.07 -17.33 6.96
C THR A 197 4.89 -18.16 7.95
N ASP A 198 5.34 -19.35 7.57
CA ASP A 198 6.15 -20.21 8.42
C ASP A 198 7.61 -19.71 8.50
N LEU A 199 8.13 -19.08 7.43
CA LEU A 199 9.43 -18.40 7.45
C LEU A 199 9.49 -17.34 8.55
N PHE A 200 8.49 -16.44 8.60
CA PHE A 200 8.43 -15.39 9.62
C PHE A 200 8.29 -15.98 11.02
N ARG A 201 7.50 -17.05 11.19
CA ARG A 201 7.36 -17.70 12.50
C ARG A 201 8.69 -18.28 13.01
N ILE A 202 9.48 -18.92 12.15
CA ILE A 202 10.77 -19.50 12.53
C ILE A 202 11.81 -18.41 12.83
N MET A 203 11.66 -17.23 12.24
CA MET A 203 12.49 -16.07 12.57
C MET A 203 12.13 -15.49 13.96
N ASP A 204 10.85 -15.49 14.34
CA ASP A 204 10.34 -14.98 15.62
C ASP A 204 10.52 -15.94 16.81
N GLU A 205 10.64 -17.25 16.55
CA GLU A 205 10.97 -18.25 17.56
C GLU A 205 12.47 -18.16 17.91
N GLU A 206 12.80 -17.63 19.11
CA GLU A 206 14.14 -17.63 19.72
C GLU A 206 14.56 -19.02 20.24
#